data_AF-A0A2U9AX95-F1
#
_entry.id   AF-A0A2U9AX95-F1
#
_cell.length_a   1.000
_cell.length_b   1.000
_cell.length_c   1.000
_cell.angle_alpha   90.00
_cell.angle_beta   90.00
_cell.angle_gamma   90.00
#
_symmetry.space_group_name_H-M   'P 1'
#
loop_
_entity.id
_entity.type
_entity.pdbx_description
1 polymer ?
#
loop_
_entity_poly.entity_id
_entity_poly.type
_entity_poly.pdbx_seq_one_letter_code
_entity_poly.pdbx_strand_id
1 'polypeptide(L)'
;MDKLEGLQMFIRFFMRMLQARLVGQLDGLVVSHIEQVDDLPAGLGVWFQDQFKDRKLENQTTLNLLHCLMEFHMKEAASIAAKEIKKLHLFKMKLSVVDCAAMHYVLQFSQHKQQELNMGYSNIGNRGLNRLRPILHRCESFYMCGNDLGPEGVLELWNDLEHNTTVEELYLDITGITERGTESIVNCLGKNTSLKKLIDQMDLVKNADALQSVLRGLQVAGEQAEEGVNTDRTKVLQRKIVKLLKSSTR
;
A
#
# COMPACT_ATOMS: atom_id res chain seq x y z
N MET A 1 -22.40 -21.42 -0.49
CA MET A 1 -21.38 -20.85 -1.37
C MET A 1 -22.12 -20.22 -2.53
N ASP A 2 -22.01 -18.91 -2.71
CA ASP A 2 -22.67 -18.23 -3.83
C ASP A 2 -22.10 -18.77 -5.15
N LYS A 3 -22.91 -18.88 -6.20
CA LYS A 3 -22.45 -19.37 -7.52
C LYS A 3 -21.29 -18.51 -8.04
N LEU A 4 -21.30 -17.21 -7.73
CA LEU A 4 -20.24 -16.28 -8.10
C LEU A 4 -18.92 -16.57 -7.35
N GLU A 5 -18.97 -16.88 -6.06
CA GLU A 5 -17.79 -17.27 -5.27
C GLU A 5 -17.17 -18.58 -5.78
N GLY A 6 -18.01 -19.57 -6.11
CA GLY A 6 -17.55 -20.84 -6.66
C GLY A 6 -16.80 -20.66 -7.99
N LEU A 7 -17.31 -19.79 -8.86
CA LEU A 7 -16.66 -19.47 -10.14
C LEU A 7 -15.33 -18.72 -9.93
N GLN A 8 -15.25 -17.79 -8.99
CA GLN A 8 -14.01 -17.08 -8.66
C GLN A 8 -12.92 -18.04 -8.18
N MET A 9 -13.26 -18.99 -7.30
CA MET A 9 -12.31 -20.00 -6.83
C MET A 9 -11.88 -20.95 -7.95
N PHE A 10 -12.81 -21.37 -8.81
CA PHE A 10 -12.48 -22.21 -9.96
C PHE A 10 -11.49 -21.51 -10.90
N ILE A 11 -11.71 -20.24 -11.24
CA ILE A 11 -10.81 -19.49 -12.13
C ILE A 11 -9.41 -19.35 -11.50
N ARG A 12 -9.33 -19.07 -10.19
CA ARG A 12 -8.04 -19.00 -9.47
C ARG A 12 -7.30 -20.34 -9.50
N PHE A 13 -8.00 -21.43 -9.22
CA PHE A 13 -7.45 -22.78 -9.31
C PHE A 13 -7.00 -23.12 -10.74
N PHE A 14 -7.79 -22.73 -11.74
CA PHE A 14 -7.43 -22.90 -13.15
C PHE A 14 -6.16 -22.14 -13.51
N MET A 15 -6.00 -20.89 -13.06
CA MET A 15 -4.77 -20.11 -13.28
C MET A 15 -3.54 -20.81 -12.68
N ARG A 16 -3.67 -21.40 -11.50
CA ARG A 16 -2.60 -22.18 -10.87
C ARG A 16 -2.29 -23.47 -11.64
N MET A 17 -3.32 -24.17 -12.13
CA MET A 17 -3.14 -25.36 -12.95
C MET A 17 -2.48 -25.03 -14.29
N LEU A 18 -2.87 -23.93 -14.92
CA LEU A 18 -2.26 -23.44 -16.16
C LEU A 18 -0.79 -23.10 -15.94
N GLN A 19 -0.47 -22.40 -14.84
CA GLN A 19 0.92 -22.15 -14.44
C GLN A 19 1.70 -23.46 -14.27
N ALA A 20 1.18 -24.42 -13.50
CA ALA A 20 1.81 -25.72 -13.27
C ALA A 20 2.05 -26.47 -14.60
N ARG A 21 1.10 -26.38 -15.54
CA ARG A 21 1.25 -26.94 -16.89
C ARG A 21 2.41 -26.28 -17.64
N LEU A 22 2.49 -24.95 -17.64
CA LEU A 22 3.51 -24.18 -18.36
C LEU A 22 4.93 -24.43 -17.84
N VAL A 23 5.08 -24.68 -16.53
CA VAL A 23 6.39 -24.98 -15.92
C VAL A 23 6.71 -26.48 -15.87
N GLY A 24 5.95 -27.32 -16.59
CA GLY A 24 6.20 -28.76 -16.73
C GLY A 24 5.80 -29.63 -15.53
N GLN A 25 5.16 -29.07 -14.50
CA GLN A 25 4.76 -29.84 -13.31
C GLN A 25 3.63 -30.85 -13.58
N LEU A 26 2.98 -30.79 -14.75
CA LEU A 26 1.89 -31.68 -15.14
C LEU A 26 2.23 -32.60 -16.34
N ASP A 27 3.51 -32.71 -16.72
CA ASP A 27 3.94 -33.43 -17.92
C ASP A 27 3.62 -34.95 -17.91
N GLY A 28 3.30 -35.53 -16.74
CA GLY A 28 2.83 -36.92 -16.61
C GLY A 28 1.30 -37.10 -16.54
N LEU A 29 0.55 -36.00 -16.41
CA LEU A 29 -0.91 -36.02 -16.30
C LEU A 29 -1.60 -35.66 -17.63
N VAL A 30 -0.91 -34.92 -18.49
CA VAL A 30 -1.46 -34.40 -19.76
C VAL A 30 -0.52 -34.81 -20.90
N VAL A 31 -1.06 -35.48 -21.92
CA VAL A 31 -0.28 -36.20 -22.95
C VAL A 31 0.23 -35.32 -24.10
N SER A 32 -0.08 -34.02 -24.16
CA SER A 32 0.28 -33.19 -25.31
C SER A 32 1.51 -32.30 -25.06
N HIS A 33 2.46 -32.32 -26.00
CA HIS A 33 3.31 -31.16 -26.27
C HIS A 33 2.39 -29.98 -26.57
N ILE A 34 2.46 -28.92 -25.75
CA ILE A 34 1.94 -27.62 -26.19
C ILE A 34 2.93 -27.17 -27.25
N GLU A 35 2.58 -27.30 -28.53
CA GLU A 35 3.31 -26.66 -29.61
C GLU A 35 3.28 -25.15 -29.34
N GLN A 36 4.44 -24.59 -28.98
CA GLN A 36 4.76 -23.16 -29.02
C GLN A 36 3.58 -22.20 -28.75
N VAL A 37 3.07 -22.20 -27.52
CA VAL A 37 2.42 -20.99 -26.99
C VAL A 37 3.41 -20.27 -26.09
N ASP A 38 4.62 -20.04 -26.63
CA ASP A 38 5.69 -19.30 -25.93
C ASP A 38 5.21 -17.90 -25.49
N ASP A 39 4.18 -17.37 -26.17
CA ASP A 39 3.59 -16.06 -25.91
C ASP A 39 2.36 -16.09 -24.99
N LEU A 40 1.94 -17.25 -24.43
CA LEU A 40 0.73 -17.30 -23.59
C LEU A 40 0.80 -16.37 -22.37
N PRO A 41 1.91 -16.33 -21.60
CA PRO A 41 2.01 -15.44 -20.45
C PRO A 41 1.90 -13.97 -20.86
N ALA A 42 2.50 -13.59 -21.99
CA ALA A 42 2.41 -12.23 -22.48
C ALA A 42 1.00 -11.90 -22.98
N GLY A 43 0.38 -12.77 -23.77
CA GLY A 43 -0.99 -12.62 -24.24
C GLY A 43 -2.03 -12.51 -23.12
N LEU A 44 -1.91 -13.34 -22.08
CA LEU A 44 -2.73 -13.19 -20.86
C LEU A 44 -2.42 -11.89 -20.13
N GLY A 45 -1.14 -11.49 -20.07
CA GLY A 45 -0.72 -10.21 -19.53
C GLY A 45 -1.40 -9.02 -20.22
N VAL A 46 -1.44 -9.01 -21.55
CA VAL A 46 -2.15 -8.00 -22.36
C VAL A 46 -3.65 -8.04 -22.08
N TRP A 47 -4.25 -9.22 -22.02
CA TRP A 47 -5.66 -9.35 -21.70
C TRP A 47 -5.99 -8.78 -20.30
N PHE A 48 -5.17 -9.08 -19.28
CA PHE A 48 -5.31 -8.50 -17.94
C PHE A 48 -5.12 -6.99 -17.95
N GLN A 49 -4.11 -6.50 -18.68
CA GLN A 49 -3.85 -5.07 -18.86
C GLN A 49 -5.09 -4.34 -19.38
N ASP A 50 -5.73 -4.88 -20.42
CA ASP A 50 -6.96 -4.34 -20.99
C ASP A 50 -8.16 -4.36 -20.02
N GLN A 51 -8.12 -5.21 -18.98
CA GLN A 51 -9.16 -5.17 -17.94
C GLN A 51 -9.03 -3.92 -17.06
N PHE A 52 -7.80 -3.48 -16.78
CA PHE A 52 -7.52 -2.31 -15.93
C PHE A 52 -7.53 -0.99 -16.72
N LYS A 53 -7.35 -1.06 -18.03
CA LYS A 53 -7.31 0.10 -18.91
C LYS A 53 -8.70 0.68 -19.16
N ASP A 54 -8.90 1.95 -18.82
CA ASP A 54 -10.10 2.75 -19.13
C ASP A 54 -11.45 2.15 -18.69
N ARG A 55 -11.42 1.18 -17.76
CA ARG A 55 -12.61 0.48 -17.26
C ARG A 55 -12.86 0.80 -15.80
N LYS A 56 -14.13 1.09 -15.48
CA LYS A 56 -14.61 1.17 -14.10
C LYS A 56 -14.93 -0.24 -13.60
N LEU A 57 -13.95 -0.89 -12.98
CA LEU A 57 -14.13 -2.20 -12.36
C LEU A 57 -14.74 -2.06 -10.97
N GLU A 58 -15.65 -2.97 -10.64
CA GLU A 58 -16.09 -3.16 -9.25
C GLU A 58 -14.94 -3.72 -8.40
N ASN A 59 -14.87 -3.32 -7.12
CA ASN A 59 -13.75 -3.69 -6.25
C ASN A 59 -13.56 -5.21 -6.13
N GLN A 60 -14.65 -6.00 -6.10
CA GLN A 60 -14.58 -7.47 -6.06
C GLN A 60 -13.98 -8.05 -7.35
N THR A 61 -14.33 -7.49 -8.51
CA THR A 61 -13.77 -7.89 -9.81
C THR A 61 -12.29 -7.56 -9.87
N THR A 62 -11.90 -6.35 -9.47
CA THR A 62 -10.50 -5.93 -9.35
C THR A 62 -9.71 -6.89 -8.47
N LEU A 63 -10.21 -7.18 -7.28
CA LEU A 63 -9.55 -8.10 -6.36
C LEU A 63 -9.41 -9.50 -6.94
N ASN A 64 -10.45 -10.02 -7.61
CA ASN A 64 -10.39 -11.33 -8.24
C ASN A 64 -9.34 -11.39 -9.37
N LEU A 65 -9.19 -10.34 -10.17
CA LEU A 65 -8.14 -10.27 -11.20
C LEU A 65 -6.74 -10.28 -10.58
N LEU A 66 -6.53 -9.57 -9.47
CA LEU A 66 -5.26 -9.61 -8.73
C LEU A 66 -4.94 -11.02 -8.21
N HIS A 67 -5.93 -11.74 -7.70
CA HIS A 67 -5.76 -13.14 -7.30
C HIS A 67 -5.43 -14.04 -8.50
N CYS A 68 -6.08 -13.85 -9.64
CA CYS A 68 -5.78 -14.63 -10.84
C CYS A 68 -4.33 -14.43 -11.29
N LEU A 69 -3.83 -13.18 -11.27
CA LEU A 69 -2.42 -12.87 -11.56
C LEU A 69 -1.46 -13.51 -10.54
N MET A 70 -1.81 -13.47 -9.25
CA MET A 70 -1.02 -14.11 -8.19
C MET A 70 -0.94 -15.63 -8.38
N GLU A 71 -2.07 -16.29 -8.62
CA GLU A 71 -2.15 -17.74 -8.82
C GLU A 71 -1.46 -18.19 -10.11
N PHE A 72 -1.58 -17.39 -11.18
CA PHE A 72 -0.88 -17.65 -12.43
C PHE A 72 0.65 -17.54 -12.27
N HIS A 73 1.13 -16.79 -11.27
CA HIS A 73 2.53 -16.70 -10.87
C HIS A 73 3.55 -16.44 -12.03
N MET A 74 3.10 -15.89 -13.16
CA MET A 74 3.98 -15.52 -14.27
C MET A 74 4.37 -14.04 -14.15
N LYS A 75 5.67 -13.79 -13.89
CA LYS A 75 6.22 -12.43 -13.74
C LYS A 75 5.93 -11.55 -14.96
N GLU A 76 6.04 -12.12 -16.15
CA GLU A 76 5.79 -11.42 -17.41
C GLU A 76 4.35 -10.90 -17.49
N ALA A 77 3.37 -11.78 -17.27
CA ALA A 77 1.95 -11.43 -17.27
C ALA A 77 1.62 -10.34 -16.24
N ALA A 78 2.14 -10.50 -15.01
CA ALA A 78 1.94 -9.53 -13.94
C ALA A 78 2.59 -8.18 -14.25
N SER A 79 3.78 -8.18 -14.87
CA SER A 79 4.47 -6.96 -15.27
C SER A 79 3.74 -6.20 -16.39
N ILE A 80 3.14 -6.90 -17.35
CA ILE A 80 2.32 -6.28 -18.41
C ILE A 80 1.04 -5.70 -17.81
N ALA A 81 0.32 -6.47 -17.01
CA ALA A 81 -0.93 -6.03 -16.37
C ALA A 81 -0.73 -4.83 -15.44
N ALA A 82 0.33 -4.84 -14.61
CA ALA A 82 0.59 -3.82 -13.61
C ALA A 82 0.85 -2.41 -14.20
N LYS A 83 1.18 -2.30 -15.50
CA LYS A 83 1.41 -1.00 -16.17
C LYS A 83 0.20 -0.07 -16.12
N GLU A 84 -1.02 -0.63 -16.15
CA GLU A 84 -2.26 0.16 -16.15
C GLU A 84 -2.83 0.37 -14.75
N ILE A 85 -2.31 -0.32 -13.73
CA ILE A 85 -2.82 -0.21 -12.35
C ILE A 85 -2.17 1.00 -11.67
N LYS A 86 -2.52 2.21 -12.08
CA LYS A 86 -2.01 3.45 -11.46
C LYS A 86 -2.70 3.78 -10.14
N LYS A 87 -3.98 3.43 -10.05
CA LYS A 87 -4.82 3.66 -8.88
C LYS A 87 -5.54 2.37 -8.52
N LEU A 88 -5.44 1.96 -7.26
CA LEU A 88 -6.15 0.80 -6.73
C LEU A 88 -7.05 1.24 -5.59
N HIS A 89 -8.36 1.11 -5.78
CA HIS A 89 -9.38 1.52 -4.82
C HIS A 89 -10.18 0.30 -4.35
N LEU A 90 -9.98 -0.10 -3.11
CA LEU A 90 -10.65 -1.22 -2.44
C LEU A 90 -11.30 -0.78 -1.12
N PHE A 91 -11.68 0.50 -1.03
CA PHE A 91 -12.30 1.10 0.16
C PHE A 91 -13.51 0.29 0.65
N LYS A 92 -13.61 0.11 1.97
CA LYS A 92 -14.66 -0.63 2.68
C LYS A 92 -14.81 -2.10 2.26
N MET A 93 -13.82 -2.68 1.59
CA MET A 93 -13.78 -4.13 1.39
C MET A 93 -13.19 -4.81 2.61
N LYS A 94 -13.82 -5.86 3.12
CA LYS A 94 -13.16 -6.70 4.13
C LYS A 94 -12.04 -7.50 3.46
N LEU A 95 -10.79 -7.06 3.63
CA LEU A 95 -9.62 -7.66 3.00
C LEU A 95 -8.89 -8.60 3.97
N SER A 96 -8.59 -9.80 3.49
CA SER A 96 -7.76 -10.79 4.17
C SER A 96 -6.27 -10.54 3.93
N VAL A 97 -5.43 -11.29 4.66
CA VAL A 97 -3.97 -11.28 4.44
C VAL A 97 -3.62 -11.80 3.04
N VAL A 98 -4.43 -12.71 2.48
CA VAL A 98 -4.22 -13.26 1.12
C VAL A 98 -4.54 -12.21 0.07
N ASP A 99 -5.57 -11.38 0.29
CA ASP A 99 -5.88 -10.23 -0.56
C ASP A 99 -4.70 -9.25 -0.59
N CYS A 100 -4.09 -8.98 0.57
CA CYS A 100 -2.89 -8.16 0.68
C CYS A 100 -1.68 -8.77 -0.05
N ALA A 101 -1.53 -10.09 0.01
CA ALA A 101 -0.48 -10.80 -0.73
C ALA A 101 -0.68 -10.74 -2.25
N ALA A 102 -1.92 -10.84 -2.74
CA ALA A 102 -2.24 -10.70 -4.16
C ALA A 102 -1.93 -9.29 -4.67
N MET A 103 -2.32 -8.26 -3.92
CA MET A 103 -1.96 -6.87 -4.21
C MET A 103 -0.44 -6.68 -4.27
N HIS A 104 0.27 -7.14 -3.24
CA HIS A 104 1.74 -7.10 -3.20
C HIS A 104 2.37 -7.78 -4.42
N TYR A 105 1.92 -9.00 -4.73
CA TYR A 105 2.46 -9.78 -5.83
C TYR A 105 2.37 -9.05 -7.18
N VAL A 106 1.24 -8.41 -7.47
CA VAL A 106 1.06 -7.71 -8.74
C VAL A 106 1.80 -6.37 -8.74
N LEU A 107 1.63 -5.57 -7.69
CA LEU A 107 2.12 -4.19 -7.66
C LEU A 107 3.65 -4.08 -7.56
N GLN A 108 4.34 -5.11 -7.04
CA GLN A 108 5.81 -5.13 -7.06
C GLN A 108 6.41 -5.10 -8.48
N PHE A 109 5.64 -5.51 -9.50
CA PHE A 109 6.07 -5.52 -10.90
C PHE A 109 5.68 -4.27 -11.68
N SER A 110 5.00 -3.31 -11.05
CA SER A 110 4.67 -2.03 -11.69
C SER A 110 5.95 -1.27 -12.07
N GLN A 111 6.00 -0.74 -13.28
CA GLN A 111 7.13 0.05 -13.79
C GLN A 111 6.98 1.55 -13.49
N HIS A 112 5.82 1.95 -12.97
CA HIS A 112 5.50 3.34 -12.66
C HIS A 112 5.28 3.51 -11.16
N LYS A 113 5.35 4.75 -10.68
CA LYS A 113 4.88 5.07 -9.34
C LYS A 113 3.37 4.85 -9.29
N GLN A 114 2.93 4.08 -8.30
CA GLN A 114 1.53 3.91 -7.95
C GLN A 114 1.01 5.26 -7.45
N GLN A 115 0.08 5.85 -8.18
CA GLN A 115 -0.46 7.16 -7.81
C GLN A 115 -1.30 7.07 -6.55
N GLU A 116 -2.13 6.02 -6.45
CA GLU A 116 -3.07 5.88 -5.34
C GLU A 116 -3.26 4.41 -4.95
N LEU A 117 -3.09 4.10 -3.67
CA LEU A 117 -3.46 2.82 -3.09
C LEU A 117 -4.39 3.08 -1.90
N ASN A 118 -5.68 2.77 -2.10
CA ASN A 118 -6.73 3.05 -1.15
C ASN A 118 -7.38 1.77 -0.63
N MET A 119 -7.12 1.46 0.63
CA MET A 119 -7.69 0.34 1.37
C MET A 119 -8.32 0.85 2.67
N GLY A 120 -8.87 2.06 2.66
CA GLY A 120 -9.55 2.60 3.84
C GLY A 120 -10.68 1.68 4.29
N TYR A 121 -10.86 1.49 5.59
CA TYR A 121 -11.91 0.68 6.22
C TYR A 121 -11.91 -0.77 5.78
N SER A 122 -10.73 -1.35 5.55
CA SER A 122 -10.61 -2.69 4.97
C SER A 122 -10.20 -3.79 5.95
N ASN A 123 -10.01 -3.46 7.23
CA ASN A 123 -9.69 -4.38 8.32
C ASN A 123 -8.48 -5.30 8.02
N ILE A 124 -7.43 -4.74 7.39
CA ILE A 124 -6.26 -5.53 7.01
C ILE A 124 -5.37 -5.92 8.20
N GLY A 125 -5.39 -5.11 9.27
CA GLY A 125 -4.51 -5.24 10.44
C GLY A 125 -3.01 -5.26 10.10
N ASN A 126 -2.19 -5.56 11.11
CA ASN A 126 -0.72 -5.58 10.97
C ASN A 126 -0.21 -6.64 10.00
N ARG A 127 -0.90 -7.78 9.94
CA ARG A 127 -0.52 -8.85 9.00
C ARG A 127 -0.75 -8.45 7.55
N GLY A 128 -1.84 -7.73 7.25
CA GLY A 128 -2.08 -7.18 5.92
C GLY A 128 -1.09 -6.07 5.58
N LEU A 129 -0.87 -5.13 6.51
CA LEU A 129 0.16 -4.10 6.35
C LEU A 129 1.53 -4.70 6.02
N ASN A 130 1.96 -5.73 6.77
CA ASN A 130 3.25 -6.39 6.55
C ASN A 130 3.41 -7.02 5.17
N ARG A 131 2.32 -7.37 4.49
CA ARG A 131 2.39 -7.81 3.07
C ARG A 131 2.61 -6.63 2.12
N LEU A 132 2.15 -5.44 2.48
CA LEU A 132 2.12 -4.26 1.61
C LEU A 132 3.31 -3.32 1.84
N ARG A 133 3.97 -3.38 3.00
CA ARG A 133 5.21 -2.63 3.30
C ARG A 133 6.24 -2.64 2.17
N PRO A 134 6.54 -3.79 1.52
CA PRO A 134 7.52 -3.84 0.44
C PRO A 134 7.17 -2.98 -0.78
N ILE A 135 5.91 -2.55 -0.99
CA ILE A 135 5.50 -1.71 -2.11
C ILE A 135 5.19 -0.26 -1.71
N LEU A 136 5.42 0.13 -0.44
CA LEU A 136 5.22 1.51 0.01
C LEU A 136 6.09 2.51 -0.76
N HIS A 137 7.32 2.12 -1.10
CA HIS A 137 8.26 2.92 -1.90
C HIS A 137 7.81 3.14 -3.35
N ARG A 138 6.66 2.60 -3.74
CA ARG A 138 6.06 2.80 -5.07
C ARG A 138 4.85 3.72 -5.00
N CYS A 139 4.28 3.95 -3.82
CA CYS A 139 3.04 4.70 -3.65
C CYS A 139 3.31 6.19 -3.46
N GLU A 140 2.46 7.02 -4.08
CA GLU A 140 2.41 8.47 -3.88
C GLU A 140 1.36 8.84 -2.83
N SER A 141 0.11 8.39 -3.00
CA SER A 141 -0.96 8.54 -2.01
C SER A 141 -1.38 7.20 -1.44
N PHE A 142 -1.38 7.08 -0.10
CA PHE A 142 -1.67 5.83 0.61
C PHE A 142 -2.79 6.03 1.64
N TYR A 143 -3.91 5.33 1.46
CA TYR A 143 -5.09 5.46 2.31
C TYR A 143 -5.34 4.20 3.12
N MET A 144 -5.17 4.34 4.44
CA MET A 144 -5.11 3.26 5.41
C MET A 144 -5.96 3.50 6.65
N CYS A 145 -6.78 4.56 6.70
CA CYS A 145 -7.76 4.76 7.77
C CYS A 145 -8.66 3.52 7.95
N GLY A 146 -9.14 3.25 9.15
CA GLY A 146 -10.05 2.15 9.49
C GLY A 146 -9.47 0.74 9.33
N ASN A 147 -8.15 0.54 9.53
CA ASN A 147 -7.49 -0.75 9.33
C ASN A 147 -6.97 -1.45 10.59
N ASP A 148 -7.22 -0.89 11.78
CA ASP A 148 -6.90 -1.49 13.07
C ASP A 148 -5.44 -1.97 13.17
N LEU A 149 -4.50 -1.04 12.96
CA LEU A 149 -3.06 -1.33 13.01
C LEU A 149 -2.50 -1.34 14.45
N GLY A 150 -3.20 -0.68 15.38
CA GLY A 150 -2.70 -0.46 16.74
C GLY A 150 -1.36 0.30 16.78
N PRO A 151 -0.79 0.49 17.99
CA PRO A 151 0.45 1.24 18.16
C PRO A 151 1.66 0.62 17.43
N GLU A 152 1.77 -0.71 17.42
CA GLU A 152 2.88 -1.43 16.80
C GLU A 152 2.87 -1.30 15.27
N GLY A 153 1.71 -1.46 14.64
CA GLY A 153 1.61 -1.33 13.18
C GLY A 153 1.84 0.09 12.70
N VAL A 154 1.37 1.08 13.47
CA VAL A 154 1.64 2.50 13.21
C VAL A 154 3.13 2.81 13.36
N LEU A 155 3.80 2.29 14.40
CA LEU A 155 5.25 2.42 14.60
C LEU A 155 6.04 1.85 13.41
N GLU A 156 5.69 0.64 12.97
CA GLU A 156 6.32 -0.01 11.82
C GLU A 156 6.16 0.82 10.53
N LEU A 157 4.96 1.38 10.30
CA LEU A 157 4.69 2.24 9.17
C LEU A 157 5.54 3.53 9.21
N TRP A 158 5.70 4.16 10.38
CA TRP A 158 6.56 5.34 10.51
C TRP A 158 8.03 5.04 10.26
N ASN A 159 8.52 3.88 10.72
CA ASN A 159 9.90 3.45 10.43
C ASN A 159 10.14 3.25 8.93
N ASP A 160 9.17 2.69 8.21
CA ASP A 160 9.26 2.56 6.75
C ASP A 160 9.21 3.92 6.04
N LEU A 161 8.38 4.84 6.55
CA LEU A 161 8.24 6.18 5.98
C LEU A 161 9.45 7.07 6.24
N GLU A 162 10.25 6.81 7.28
CA GLU A 162 11.44 7.58 7.63
C GLU A 162 12.40 7.78 6.45
N HIS A 163 12.61 6.72 5.66
CA HIS A 163 13.49 6.71 4.48
C HIS A 163 12.73 6.65 3.15
N ASN A 164 11.40 6.70 3.21
CA ASN A 164 10.57 6.68 2.03
C ASN A 164 10.72 8.01 1.25
N THR A 165 10.81 7.93 -0.07
CA THR A 165 11.00 9.07 -0.97
C THR A 165 9.85 9.24 -1.96
N THR A 166 8.78 8.46 -1.84
CA THR A 166 7.67 8.42 -2.81
C THR A 166 6.33 8.83 -2.24
N VAL A 167 6.02 8.43 -1.00
CA VAL A 167 4.73 8.73 -0.36
C VAL A 167 4.70 10.21 -0.03
N GLU A 168 3.77 10.91 -0.66
CA GLU A 168 3.50 12.33 -0.48
C GLU A 168 2.26 12.58 0.36
N GLU A 169 1.27 11.68 0.29
CA GLU A 169 0.01 11.79 1.03
C GLU A 169 -0.27 10.50 1.80
N LEU A 170 -0.43 10.62 3.12
CA LEU A 170 -0.79 9.50 3.98
C LEU A 170 -2.10 9.81 4.70
N TYR A 171 -3.07 8.90 4.54
CA TYR A 171 -4.32 8.91 5.29
C TYR A 171 -4.29 7.72 6.24
N LEU A 172 -4.19 7.97 7.53
CA LEU A 172 -3.99 6.95 8.55
C LEU A 172 -4.74 7.35 9.80
N ASP A 173 -5.38 6.38 10.46
CA ASP A 173 -5.93 6.64 11.78
C ASP A 173 -4.79 6.90 12.75
N ILE A 174 -4.71 8.09 13.33
CA ILE A 174 -3.71 8.39 14.35
C ILE A 174 -4.28 7.88 15.67
N THR A 175 -4.36 6.56 15.79
CA THR A 175 -4.81 5.87 17.00
C THR A 175 -3.63 5.62 17.93
N GLY A 176 -3.90 5.73 19.24
CA GLY A 176 -2.93 5.31 20.26
C GLY A 176 -1.60 6.06 20.19
N ILE A 177 -1.63 7.40 20.10
CA ILE A 177 -0.45 8.24 20.35
C ILE A 177 -0.03 8.06 21.80
N THR A 178 0.77 7.04 22.02
CA THR A 178 1.60 6.92 23.20
C THR A 178 2.78 7.87 23.06
N GLU A 179 3.49 8.12 24.16
CA GLU A 179 4.74 8.89 24.14
C GLU A 179 5.72 8.33 23.07
N ARG A 180 5.84 7.00 23.00
CA ARG A 180 6.63 6.28 21.97
C ARG A 180 6.13 6.51 20.53
N GLY A 181 4.81 6.56 20.33
CA GLY A 181 4.22 6.86 19.03
C GLY A 181 4.55 8.29 18.56
N THR A 182 4.61 9.23 19.51
CA THR A 182 4.94 10.64 19.26
C THR A 182 6.40 10.78 18.81
N GLU A 183 7.33 10.11 19.49
CA GLU A 183 8.76 10.10 19.14
C GLU A 183 9.01 9.52 17.74
N SER A 184 8.34 8.43 17.38
CA SER A 184 8.47 7.82 16.06
C SER A 184 8.00 8.76 14.94
N ILE A 185 6.85 9.44 15.14
CA ILE A 185 6.35 10.45 14.21
C ILE A 185 7.37 11.58 14.04
N VAL A 186 7.92 12.09 15.15
CA VAL A 186 8.94 13.15 15.16
C VAL A 186 10.18 12.75 14.36
N ASN A 187 10.72 11.57 14.65
CA ASN A 187 11.92 11.05 14.01
C ASN A 187 11.68 10.81 12.51
N CYS A 188 10.55 10.18 12.15
CA CYS A 188 10.16 9.98 10.75
C CYS A 188 10.00 11.32 10.02
N LEU A 189 9.23 12.26 10.56
CA LEU A 189 9.01 13.56 9.92
C LEU A 189 10.29 14.37 9.79
N GLY A 190 11.24 14.23 10.72
CA GLY A 190 12.54 14.92 10.68
C GLY A 190 13.45 14.44 9.54
N LYS A 191 13.35 13.17 9.13
CA LYS A 191 14.21 12.57 8.09
C LYS A 191 13.52 12.41 6.75
N ASN A 192 12.23 12.10 6.74
CA ASN A 192 11.46 11.93 5.53
C ASN A 192 11.44 13.23 4.71
N THR A 193 11.59 13.15 3.39
CA THR A 193 11.59 14.32 2.50
C THR A 193 10.41 14.38 1.54
N SER A 194 9.65 13.28 1.40
CA SER A 194 8.55 13.17 0.44
C SER A 194 7.18 13.56 0.99
N LEU A 195 6.91 13.31 2.28
CA LEU A 195 5.57 13.45 2.87
C LEU A 195 5.15 14.92 2.97
N LYS A 196 4.06 15.26 2.28
CA LYS A 196 3.49 16.61 2.16
C LYS A 196 2.14 16.74 2.86
N LYS A 197 1.39 15.64 3.02
CA LYS A 197 0.08 15.60 3.69
C LYS A 197 -0.03 14.37 4.59
N LEU A 198 -0.53 14.60 5.79
CA LEU A 198 -0.94 13.58 6.76
C LEU A 198 -2.37 13.90 7.18
N ILE A 199 -3.29 12.96 7.04
CA ILE A 199 -4.72 13.14 7.36
C ILE A 199 -5.21 11.96 8.21
N ASP A 200 -5.97 12.27 9.25
CA ASP A 200 -6.69 11.30 10.10
C ASP A 200 -8.20 11.40 9.83
N GLN A 201 -8.92 10.30 9.97
CA GLN A 201 -10.35 10.19 9.74
C GLN A 201 -11.19 10.76 10.89
N MET A 202 -10.71 10.75 12.14
CA MET A 202 -11.46 11.24 13.32
C MET A 202 -11.37 12.77 13.55
N ASP A 203 -11.57 13.56 12.50
CA ASP A 203 -11.42 15.01 12.40
C ASP A 203 -9.98 15.52 12.21
N LEU A 204 -9.86 16.52 11.33
CA LEU A 204 -8.70 17.41 11.21
C LEU A 204 -8.24 17.95 12.58
N VAL A 205 -9.17 18.07 13.54
CA VAL A 205 -8.93 18.55 14.90
C VAL A 205 -7.98 17.62 15.65
N LYS A 206 -8.13 16.30 15.59
CA LYS A 206 -7.26 15.38 16.34
C LYS A 206 -5.85 15.27 15.75
N ASN A 207 -5.74 15.27 14.43
CA ASN A 207 -4.44 15.35 13.77
C ASN A 207 -3.76 16.70 14.05
N ALA A 208 -4.55 17.79 14.04
CA ALA A 208 -4.04 19.10 14.43
C ALA A 208 -3.57 19.09 15.89
N ASP A 209 -4.33 18.51 16.82
CA ASP A 209 -3.96 18.42 18.25
C ASP A 209 -2.74 17.53 18.48
N ALA A 210 -2.63 16.42 17.74
CA ALA A 210 -1.48 15.53 17.77
C ALA A 210 -0.22 16.23 17.26
N LEU A 211 -0.28 16.80 16.05
CA LEU A 211 0.82 17.56 15.45
C LEU A 211 1.14 18.83 16.26
N GLN A 212 0.16 19.48 16.87
CA GLN A 212 0.37 20.59 17.80
C GLN A 212 1.01 20.13 19.10
N SER A 213 0.66 18.97 19.63
CA SER A 213 1.32 18.41 20.81
C SER A 213 2.78 18.09 20.51
N VAL A 214 3.06 17.52 19.34
CA VAL A 214 4.43 17.36 18.82
C VAL A 214 5.14 18.72 18.72
N LEU A 215 4.47 19.72 18.13
CA LEU A 215 5.03 21.07 17.97
C LEU A 215 5.36 21.72 19.33
N ARG A 216 4.47 21.60 20.32
CA ARG A 216 4.68 22.06 21.70
C ARG A 216 5.87 21.36 22.36
N GLY A 217 5.96 20.03 22.23
CA GLY A 217 7.09 19.27 22.75
C GLY A 217 8.42 19.71 22.15
N LEU A 218 8.45 19.98 20.84
CA LEU A 218 9.65 20.48 20.16
C LEU A 218 10.02 21.92 20.54
N GLN A 219 9.05 22.77 20.92
CA GLN A 219 9.32 24.13 21.41
C GLN A 219 10.00 24.07 22.78
N VAL A 220 9.46 23.29 23.72
CA VAL A 220 10.04 23.12 25.06
C VAL A 220 11.45 22.51 24.98
N ALA A 221 11.65 21.50 24.12
CA ALA A 221 12.96 20.89 23.92
C ALA A 221 13.99 21.86 23.28
N GLY A 222 13.53 22.77 22.42
CA GLY A 222 14.38 23.77 21.78
C GLY A 222 14.85 24.89 22.73
N GLU A 223 14.04 25.23 23.74
CA GLU A 223 14.41 26.20 24.79
C GLU A 223 15.43 25.64 25.78
N GLN A 224 15.50 24.32 25.92
CA GLN A 224 16.41 23.61 26.83
C GLN A 224 17.73 23.14 26.16
N ALA A 225 17.84 23.26 24.83
CA ALA A 225 19.00 22.77 24.08
C ALA A 225 20.08 23.86 23.88
N GLU A 226 21.35 23.54 24.18
CA GLU A 226 22.50 24.39 23.86
C GLU A 226 22.58 24.70 22.35
N GLU A 227 22.88 25.96 22.00
CA GLU A 227 22.87 26.47 20.61
C GLU A 227 23.81 25.66 19.69
N GLY A 228 23.25 24.93 18.71
CA GLY A 228 24.02 24.10 17.77
C GLY A 228 23.18 23.42 16.67
N VAL A 229 23.76 22.43 15.98
CA VAL A 229 23.15 21.65 14.86
C VAL A 229 21.76 21.06 15.21
N ASN A 230 21.52 20.78 16.49
CA ASN A 230 20.24 20.26 16.96
C ASN A 230 19.11 21.31 16.92
N THR A 231 19.43 22.58 17.13
CA THR A 231 18.50 23.70 17.06
C THR A 231 18.01 23.91 15.62
N ASP A 232 18.89 23.76 14.62
CA ASP A 232 18.53 23.88 13.21
C ASP A 232 17.61 22.75 12.72
N ARG A 233 17.90 21.51 13.12
CA ARG A 233 17.01 20.36 12.83
C ARG A 233 15.63 20.53 13.45
N THR A 234 15.58 21.01 14.70
CA THR A 234 14.31 21.31 15.40
C THR A 234 13.51 22.39 14.67
N LYS A 235 14.14 23.46 14.20
CA LYS A 235 13.49 24.51 13.40
C LYS A 235 12.98 24.02 12.04
N VAL A 236 13.68 23.10 11.38
CA VAL A 236 13.22 22.48 10.12
C VAL A 236 11.99 21.60 10.37
N LEU A 237 12.02 20.79 11.43
CA LEU A 237 10.91 19.93 11.79
C LEU A 237 9.66 20.73 12.19
N GLN A 238 9.82 21.79 13.00
CA GLN A 238 8.72 22.71 13.32
C GLN A 238 8.09 23.31 12.06
N ARG A 239 8.90 23.79 11.10
CA ARG A 239 8.41 24.30 9.82
C ARG A 239 7.64 23.23 9.02
N LYS A 240 8.10 21.99 9.03
CA LYS A 240 7.43 20.88 8.34
C LYS A 240 6.08 20.55 8.98
N ILE A 241 6.02 20.47 10.31
CA ILE A 241 4.77 20.24 11.06
C ILE A 241 3.78 21.38 10.81
N VAL A 242 4.22 22.64 10.85
CA VAL A 242 3.36 23.80 10.53
C VAL A 242 2.83 23.72 9.10
N LYS A 243 3.63 23.26 8.13
CA LYS A 243 3.19 23.05 6.75
C LYS A 243 2.12 21.96 6.65
N LEU A 244 2.30 20.84 7.38
CA LEU A 244 1.31 19.75 7.45
C LEU A 244 -0.01 20.22 8.08
N LEU A 245 0.04 21.01 9.15
CA LEU A 245 -1.15 21.60 9.79
C LEU A 245 -1.94 22.49 8.82
N LYS A 246 -1.25 23.30 8.01
CA LYS A 246 -1.89 24.20 7.02
C LYS A 246 -2.47 23.46 5.81
N SER A 247 -1.86 22.35 5.39
CA SER A 247 -2.36 21.56 4.25
C SER A 247 -3.55 20.67 4.63
N SER A 248 -3.74 20.40 5.92
CA SER A 248 -4.90 19.68 6.46
C SER A 248 -6.20 20.52 6.42
N THR A 249 -6.12 21.85 6.48
CA THR A 249 -7.29 22.74 6.65
C THR A 249 -7.99 23.20 5.35
N ARG A 250 -7.58 22.70 4.18
CA ARG A 250 -8.15 23.04 2.86
C ARG A 250 -8.78 21.81 2.22
#